data_AF-A0A7C7E524-F1
#
_entry.id   AF-A0A7C7E524-F1
#
_cell.length_a   1.000
_cell.length_b   1.000
_cell.length_c   1.000
_cell.angle_alpha   90.00
_cell.angle_beta   90.00
_cell.angle_gamma   90.00
#
_symmetry.space_group_name_H-M   'P 1'
#
loop_
_entity.id
_entity.type
_entity.pdbx_description
1 polymer ?
#
loop_
_entity_poly.entity_id
_entity_poly.type
_entity_poly.pdbx_seq_one_letter_code
_entity_poly.pdbx_strand_id
1 'polypeptide(L)' 'MDLVQAQARIKELRKVINYHNRLYYVLDNPEISDALYDSLMKELITLESRFPELITS' A
#
# COMPACT_ATOMS: atom_id res chain seq x y z
N MET A 1 -1.73 7.94 -15.55
CA MET A 1 -1.23 8.33 -14.22
C MET A 1 0.15 8.90 -14.43
N ASP A 2 0.38 10.13 -13.98
CA ASP A 2 1.72 10.74 -14.03
C ASP A 2 2.51 10.44 -12.74
N LEU A 3 3.75 10.91 -12.70
CA LEU A 3 4.71 10.69 -11.62
C LEU A 3 4.21 11.25 -10.27
N VAL A 4 3.52 12.40 -10.29
CA VAL A 4 2.99 13.06 -9.09
C VAL A 4 1.79 12.28 -8.54
N GLN A 5 0.89 11.86 -9.42
CA GLN A 5 -0.25 11.00 -9.10
C GLN A 5 0.22 9.64 -8.57
N ALA A 6 1.26 9.06 -9.16
CA ALA A 6 1.90 7.84 -8.69
C ALA A 6 2.48 7.96 -7.30
N GLN A 7 3.21 9.04 -7.04
CA GLN A 7 3.78 9.28 -5.73
C GLN A 7 2.70 9.46 -4.65
N ALA A 8 1.64 10.21 -4.95
CA ALA A 8 0.52 10.39 -4.04
C ALA A 8 -0.16 9.05 -3.72
N ARG A 9 -0.44 8.24 -4.76
CA ARG A 9 -1.09 6.94 -4.60
C ARG A 9 -0.23 5.94 -3.84
N ILE A 10 1.07 5.87 -4.12
CA ILE A 10 2.02 5.02 -3.39
C ILE A 10 2.06 5.41 -1.90
N LYS A 11 2.09 6.71 -1.59
CA LYS A 11 2.05 7.20 -0.20
C LYS A 11 0.75 6.80 0.51
N GLU A 12 -0.39 6.92 -0.16
CA GLU A 12 -1.68 6.48 0.38
C GLU A 12 -1.70 4.98 0.64
N LEU A 13 -1.32 4.16 -0.35
CA LEU A 13 -1.28 2.71 -0.23
C LEU A 13 -0.40 2.27 0.93
N ARG A 14 0.81 2.84 1.06
CA ARG A 14 1.71 2.58 2.20
C ARG A 14 1.05 2.93 3.53
N LYS A 15 0.36 4.07 3.62
CA LYS A 15 -0.34 4.48 4.85
C LYS A 15 -1.48 3.53 5.22
N VAL A 16 -2.27 3.12 4.24
CA VAL A 16 -3.40 2.19 4.41
C VAL A 16 -2.89 0.81 4.81
N ILE A 17 -1.90 0.27 4.10
CA ILE A 17 -1.26 -1.02 4.41
C ILE A 17 -0.68 -1.01 5.82
N ASN A 18 0.04 0.05 6.21
CA ASN A 18 0.59 0.18 7.56
C ASN A 18 -0.48 0.29 8.65
N TYR A 19 -1.59 0.99 8.37
CA TYR A 19 -2.72 1.08 9.28
C TYR A 19 -3.36 -0.29 9.52
N HIS A 20 -3.62 -1.05 8.45
CA HIS A 20 -4.19 -2.39 8.57
C HIS A 20 -3.20 -3.40 9.16
N ASN A 21 -1.90 -3.32 8.85
CA ASN A 21 -0.88 -4.11 9.54
C ASN A 21 -0.88 -3.84 11.04
N ARG A 22 -1.00 -2.58 11.45
CA ARG A 22 -1.08 -2.24 12.87
C ARG A 22 -2.34 -2.82 13.50
N LEU A 23 -3.49 -2.75 12.83
CA LEU A 23 -4.74 -3.35 13.33
C LEU A 23 -4.62 -4.86 13.50
N TYR A 24 -4.02 -5.54 12.51
CA TYR A 24 -3.80 -6.98 12.51
C TYR A 24 -2.86 -7.41 13.64
N TYR A 25 -1.68 -6.80 13.76
CA TYR A 25 -0.66 -7.24 14.71
C TYR A 25 -0.78 -6.66 16.12
N VAL A 26 -1.37 -5.47 16.27
CA VAL A 26 -1.42 -4.76 17.57
C VAL A 26 -2.78 -4.88 18.25
N LEU A 27 -3.86 -4.81 17.46
CA LEU A 27 -5.22 -4.71 17.99
C LEU A 27 -6.01 -6.00 17.86
N ASP A 28 -5.46 -7.01 17.16
CA ASP A 28 -6.11 -8.30 16.85
C ASP A 28 -7.52 -8.10 16.26
N ASN A 29 -7.69 -6.98 15.53
CA ASN A 29 -8.96 -6.52 14.99
C ASN A 29 -8.79 -6.18 13.50
N PRO A 30 -8.63 -7.20 12.63
CA PRO A 30 -8.49 -6.97 11.20
C PRO A 30 -9.79 -6.39 10.61
N GLU A 31 -9.71 -5.15 10.12
CA GLU A 31 -10.83 -4.49 9.44
C GLU A 31 -10.98 -4.93 7.98
N ILE A 32 -9.91 -5.46 7.38
CA ILE A 32 -9.90 -5.94 6.00
C ILE A 32 -9.51 -7.42 5.95
N SER A 33 -10.05 -8.14 4.96
CA SER A 33 -9.66 -9.52 4.70
C SER A 33 -8.26 -9.59 4.06
N ASP A 34 -7.60 -10.73 4.21
CA ASP A 34 -6.30 -11.00 3.58
C ASP A 34 -6.33 -10.75 2.07
N ALA A 35 -7.44 -11.09 1.40
CA ALA A 35 -7.61 -10.84 -0.03
C ALA A 35 -7.60 -9.34 -0.39
N LEU A 36 -8.18 -8.48 0.46
CA LEU A 36 -8.14 -7.04 0.27
C LEU A 36 -6.74 -6.49 0.53
N TYR A 37 -6.07 -6.99 1.57
CA TYR A 37 -4.69 -6.63 1.86
C TYR A 37 -3.76 -7.00 0.70
N ASP A 38 -3.91 -8.21 0.17
CA ASP A 38 -3.16 -8.70 -1.00
C ASP A 38 -3.41 -7.82 -2.24
N SER A 39 -4.66 -7.39 -2.46
CA SER A 39 -4.98 -6.47 -3.55
C SER A 39 -4.28 -5.12 -3.38
N LEU A 40 -4.28 -4.54 -2.18
CA LEU A 40 -3.59 -3.27 -1.89
C LEU A 40 -2.08 -3.40 -2.09
N MET A 41 -1.50 -4.51 -1.62
CA MET A 41 -0.07 -4.78 -1.77
C MET A 41 0.32 -4.99 -3.24
N LYS A 42 -0.50 -5.72 -4.02
CA LYS A 42 -0.31 -5.89 -5.47
C LYS A 42 -0.39 -4.55 -6.20
N GLU A 43 -1.31 -3.67 -5.83
CA GLU A 43 -1.41 -2.33 -6.40
C GLU A 43 -0.13 -1.53 -6.13
N LEU A 44 0.36 -1.55 -4.88
CA LEU A 44 1.62 -0.89 -4.50
C LEU A 44 2.79 -1.40 -5.33
N ILE A 45 2.99 -2.72 -5.41
CA ILE A 45 4.06 -3.35 -6.19
C ILE A 45 3.95 -2.97 -7.68
N THR A 46 2.74 -2.95 -8.22
CA THR A 46 2.50 -2.60 -9.62
C THR A 46 2.88 -1.15 -9.90
N LEU A 47 2.54 -0.24 -8.99
CA LEU A 47 2.91 1.17 -9.11
C LEU A 47 4.42 1.39 -8.95
N GLU A 48 5.04 0.75 -7.97
CA GLU A 48 6.50 0.80 -7.77
C GLU A 48 7.25 0.21 -8.96
N SER A 49 6.74 -0.86 -9.58
CA SER A 49 7.32 -1.46 -10.79
C SER A 49 7.18 -0.56 -12.02
N ARG A 50 6.09 0.22 -12.11
CA ARG A 50 5.86 1.18 -13.19
C ARG A 50 6.67 2.47 -13.01
N PHE A 51 6.95 2.84 -11.76
CA PHE A 51 7.68 4.06 -11.38
C PHE A 51 8.83 3.71 -10.44
N PRO A 52 9.91 3.08 -10.94
CA PRO A 52 11.02 2.64 -10.10
C PRO A 52 11.74 3.80 -9.38
N GLU A 53 11.67 5.00 -9.93
CA GLU A 53 12.15 6.25 -9.32
C GLU A 53 11.39 6.65 -8.04
N LEU A 54 10.20 6.08 -7.80
CA LEU A 54 9.41 6.30 -6.59
C LEU A 54 9.65 5.25 -5.51
N ILE A 55 10.46 4.22 -5.79
CA ILE A 55 10.91 3.23 -4.80
C ILE A 55 11.84 3.95 -3.82
N THR A 56 11.23 4.51 -2.77
CA THR A 56 11.95 5.11 -1.65
C THR A 56 11.99 4.08 -0.53
N SER A 57 13.21 3.64 -0.19
CA SER A 57 13.58 2.82 0.97
C SER A 57 13.30 3.54 2.29
#